data_AF-A0A8J7ZQI2-F1
#
_entry.id   AF-A0A8J7ZQI2-F1
#
_cell.length_a   1.000
_cell.length_b   1.000
_cell.length_c   1.000
_cell.angle_alpha   90.00
_cell.angle_beta   90.00
_cell.angle_gamma   90.00
#
_symmetry.space_group_name_H-M   'P 1'
#
loop_
_entity.id
_entity.type
_entity.pdbx_description
1 polymer ?
#
loop_
_entity_poly.entity_id
_entity_poly.type
_entity_poly.pdbx_seq_one_letter_code
_entity_poly.pdbx_strand_id
1 'polypeptide(L)'
;MPIIRFETADRDDRTQIGEGLVRFAVEADRLVTGQKEGKYFLRHGDGCAVCDEAVAAGDSFFFDADAGEILCERHGRERRAGEAEG
;
A
#
# COMPACT_ATOMS: atom_id res chain seq x y z
N MET A 1 -13.18 -2.45 3.96
CA MET A 1 -12.41 -1.29 4.53
C MET A 1 -11.84 -0.48 3.36
N PRO A 2 -11.27 0.74 3.52
CA PRO A 2 -10.95 1.56 2.34
C PRO A 2 -9.76 1.00 1.54
N ILE A 3 -9.90 0.99 0.20
CA ILE A 3 -8.78 0.88 -0.73
C ILE A 3 -8.15 2.27 -0.89
N ILE A 4 -6.92 2.42 -0.38
CA ILE A 4 -6.21 3.69 -0.29
C ILE A 4 -5.23 3.80 -1.47
N ARG A 5 -5.31 4.90 -2.22
CA ARG A 5 -4.34 5.19 -3.29
C ARG A 5 -3.14 5.97 -2.75
N PHE A 6 -1.96 5.56 -3.17
CA PHE A 6 -0.72 6.31 -3.03
C PHE A 6 -0.30 6.82 -4.41
N GLU A 7 -0.06 8.12 -4.52
CA GLU A 7 0.31 8.74 -5.80
C GLU A 7 1.77 8.45 -6.17
N THR A 8 2.65 8.32 -5.17
CA THR A 8 4.08 8.10 -5.38
C THR A 8 4.63 7.24 -4.26
N ALA A 9 5.27 6.14 -4.63
CA ALA A 9 6.06 5.33 -3.73
C ALA A 9 7.39 6.02 -3.41
N ASP A 10 7.76 6.09 -2.13
CA ASP A 10 9.02 6.73 -1.73
C ASP A 10 10.24 5.88 -2.14
N ARG A 11 10.11 4.56 -2.06
CA ARG A 11 11.12 3.56 -2.38
C ARG A 11 10.51 2.33 -3.03
N ASP A 12 11.36 1.46 -3.54
CA ASP A 12 10.98 0.14 -4.04
C ASP A 12 10.35 -0.76 -2.95
N ASP A 13 10.85 -0.71 -1.72
CA ASP A 13 10.43 -1.61 -0.64
C ASP A 13 9.38 -1.03 0.31
N ARG A 14 9.22 0.30 0.36
CA ARG A 14 8.37 0.98 1.34
C ARG A 14 7.97 2.40 0.96
N THR A 15 6.88 2.86 1.55
CA THR A 15 6.38 4.24 1.46
C THR A 15 6.07 4.79 2.86
N GLN A 16 6.48 6.02 3.14
CA GLN A 16 6.20 6.70 4.39
C GLN A 16 4.70 6.97 4.53
N ILE A 17 4.16 6.71 5.73
CA ILE A 17 2.75 6.90 6.02
C ILE A 17 2.54 7.80 7.24
N GLY A 18 1.40 8.50 7.24
CA GLY A 18 0.95 9.28 8.40
C GLY A 18 0.25 8.41 9.45
N GLU A 19 0.05 8.98 10.65
CA GLU A 19 -0.54 8.28 11.80
C GLU A 19 -1.92 7.67 11.52
N GLY A 20 -2.73 8.30 10.65
CA GLY A 20 -4.04 7.80 10.26
C GLY A 20 -4.03 6.45 9.53
N LEU A 21 -2.90 6.06 8.94
CA LEU A 21 -2.75 4.79 8.21
C LEU A 21 -2.00 3.72 9.02
N VAL A 22 -1.41 4.09 10.16
CA VAL A 22 -0.59 3.18 10.98
C VAL A 22 -1.40 1.98 11.44
N ARG A 23 -2.65 2.18 11.90
CA ARG A 23 -3.49 1.06 12.36
C ARG A 23 -3.66 0.00 11.29
N PHE A 24 -3.94 0.40 10.05
CA PHE A 24 -4.16 -0.52 8.94
C PHE A 24 -2.86 -1.23 8.55
N ALA A 25 -1.74 -0.51 8.56
CA ALA A 25 -0.44 -1.11 8.30
C ALA A 25 -0.03 -2.12 9.39
N VAL A 26 -0.42 -1.90 10.66
CA VAL A 26 -0.21 -2.87 11.75
C VAL A 26 -1.10 -4.10 11.55
N GLU A 27 -2.39 -3.90 11.32
CA GLU A 27 -3.36 -4.98 11.12
C GLU A 27 -2.99 -5.87 9.92
N ALA A 28 -2.38 -5.28 8.89
CA ALA A 28 -1.89 -5.99 7.71
C ALA A 28 -0.48 -6.61 7.86
N ASP A 29 0.17 -6.53 9.03
CA ASP A 29 1.58 -6.91 9.22
C ASP A 29 2.54 -6.27 8.19
N ARG A 30 2.31 -5.00 7.87
CA ARG A 30 3.10 -4.23 6.89
C ARG A 30 3.73 -2.97 7.45
N LEU A 31 3.53 -2.68 8.74
CA LEU A 31 4.17 -1.52 9.37
C LEU A 31 5.68 -1.75 9.56
N VAL A 32 6.47 -0.81 9.07
CA VAL A 32 7.89 -0.68 9.35
C VAL A 32 8.14 0.59 10.16
N THR A 33 8.95 0.48 11.22
CA THR A 33 9.32 1.59 12.10
C THR A 33 10.84 1.64 12.31
N GLY A 34 11.32 2.66 13.02
CA GLY A 34 12.73 2.77 13.41
C GLY A 34 13.68 3.15 12.26
N GLN A 35 13.16 3.65 11.14
CA GLN A 35 13.99 4.15 10.05
C GLN A 35 14.54 5.54 10.39
N LYS A 36 15.69 5.90 9.80
CA LYS A 36 16.29 7.22 10.00
C LYS A 36 15.52 8.30 9.24
N GLU A 37 14.91 7.94 8.12
CA GLU A 37 14.15 8.88 7.26
C GLU A 37 12.79 9.29 7.83
N GLY A 38 12.21 8.53 8.77
CA GLY A 38 10.86 8.80 9.27
C GLY A 38 10.37 7.81 10.33
N LYS A 39 9.13 8.01 10.80
CA LYS A 39 8.57 7.26 11.93
C LYS A 39 7.84 5.98 11.52
N TYR A 40 7.04 6.05 10.46
CA TYR A 40 6.16 4.96 10.03
C TYR A 40 6.22 4.79 8.52
N PHE A 41 6.34 3.55 8.09
CA PHE A 41 6.39 3.16 6.68
C PHE A 41 5.48 1.96 6.45
N LEU A 42 4.84 1.93 5.29
CA LEU A 42 4.12 0.79 4.76
C LEU A 42 5.07 -0.03 3.88
N ARG A 43 5.23 -1.31 4.19
CA ARG A 43 6.04 -2.26 3.41
C ARG A 43 5.28 -2.72 2.17
N HIS A 44 5.93 -2.63 1.00
CA HIS A 44 5.36 -3.11 -0.27
C HIS A 44 5.35 -4.64 -0.34
N GLY A 45 6.37 -5.29 0.22
CA GLY A 45 6.53 -6.75 0.16
C GLY A 45 6.99 -7.17 -1.24
N ASP A 46 6.41 -8.23 -1.78
CA ASP A 46 6.74 -8.74 -3.12
C ASP A 46 6.05 -7.96 -4.26
N GLY A 47 5.32 -6.88 -3.93
CA GLY A 47 4.58 -6.07 -4.89
C GLY A 47 3.08 -6.38 -4.89
N CYS A 48 2.47 -6.32 -6.07
CA CYS A 48 1.03 -6.50 -6.23
C CYS A 48 0.59 -7.92 -5.88
N ALA A 49 -0.35 -8.09 -4.95
CA ALA A 49 -0.88 -9.38 -4.52
C ALA A 49 -1.57 -10.21 -5.63
N VAL A 50 -1.87 -9.60 -6.78
CA VAL A 50 -2.59 -10.26 -7.90
C VAL A 50 -1.63 -10.73 -8.99
N CYS A 51 -0.57 -9.98 -9.26
CA CYS A 51 0.31 -10.24 -10.41
C CYS A 51 1.81 -10.13 -10.10
N ASP A 52 2.17 -9.98 -8.83
CA ASP A 52 3.55 -9.88 -8.34
C ASP A 52 4.35 -8.73 -8.98
N GLU A 53 3.66 -7.75 -9.56
CA GLU A 53 4.30 -6.56 -10.11
C GLU A 53 4.87 -5.72 -8.97
N ALA A 54 6.20 -5.56 -8.97
CA ALA A 54 6.90 -4.75 -7.97
C ALA A 54 6.44 -3.28 -8.03
N VAL A 55 6.39 -2.63 -6.87
CA VAL A 55 6.17 -1.19 -6.77
C VAL A 55 7.53 -0.51 -6.79
N ALA A 56 7.86 0.24 -7.85
CA ALA A 56 9.11 0.99 -7.90
C ALA A 56 8.96 2.36 -7.26
N ALA A 57 10.08 2.94 -6.82
CA ALA A 57 10.11 4.33 -6.35
C ALA A 57 9.59 5.25 -7.46
N GLY A 58 8.64 6.13 -7.13
CA GLY A 58 7.97 6.98 -8.10
C GLY A 58 6.62 6.46 -8.59
N ASP A 59 6.33 5.16 -8.45
CA ASP A 59 5.09 4.57 -8.95
C ASP A 59 3.88 4.91 -8.09
N SER A 60 2.71 4.97 -8.72
CA SER A 60 1.45 4.94 -7.99
C SER A 60 1.03 3.50 -7.69
N PHE A 61 0.49 3.27 -6.50
CA PHE A 61 0.00 1.97 -6.08
C PHE A 61 -1.21 2.12 -5.13
N PHE A 62 -1.78 1.00 -4.72
CA PHE A 62 -2.89 0.97 -3.78
C PHE A 62 -2.58 0.04 -2.61
N PHE A 63 -3.13 0.39 -1.45
CA PHE A 63 -3.18 -0.45 -0.28
C PHE A 63 -4.64 -0.79 0.03
N ASP A 64 -5.00 -2.06 -0.12
CA ASP A 64 -6.25 -2.58 0.36
C ASP A 64 -6.11 -2.85 1.87
N ALA A 65 -6.66 -1.95 2.68
CA ALA A 65 -6.60 -2.09 4.13
C ALA A 65 -7.44 -3.27 4.66
N ASP A 66 -8.42 -3.76 3.89
CA ASP A 66 -9.27 -4.90 4.24
C ASP A 66 -8.53 -6.21 4.09
N ALA A 67 -7.95 -6.43 2.91
CA ALA A 67 -7.19 -7.63 2.62
C ALA A 67 -5.75 -7.57 3.18
N GLY A 68 -5.26 -6.39 3.56
CA GLY A 68 -3.87 -6.18 3.92
C GLY A 68 -2.93 -6.34 2.72
N GLU A 69 -3.39 -5.97 1.53
CA GLU A 69 -2.71 -6.23 0.26
C GLU A 69 -2.19 -4.95 -0.40
N ILE A 70 -1.05 -5.06 -1.07
CA ILE A 70 -0.55 -4.04 -1.98
C ILE A 70 -1.01 -4.40 -3.39
N LEU A 71 -1.49 -3.42 -4.14
CA LEU A 71 -1.98 -3.59 -5.50
C LEU A 71 -1.30 -2.59 -6.42
N CYS A 72 -0.89 -3.01 -7.61
CA CYS A 72 -0.44 -2.09 -8.65
C CYS A 72 -1.60 -1.20 -9.12
N GLU A 73 -1.29 -0.17 -9.91
CA GLU A 73 -2.30 0.82 -10.33
C GLU A 73 -3.52 0.16 -10.99
N ARG A 74 -3.30 -0.84 -11.85
CA ARG A 74 -4.36 -1.54 -12.58
C ARG A 74 -5.31 -2.27 -11.62
N HIS A 75 -4.79 -3.22 -10.84
CA HIS A 75 -5.64 -4.05 -9.97
C HIS A 75 -6.25 -3.25 -8.82
N GLY A 76 -5.56 -2.21 -8.33
CA GLY A 76 -6.13 -1.31 -7.32
C GLY A 76 -7.33 -0.53 -7.85
N ARG A 77 -7.30 -0.07 -9.10
CA ARG A 77 -8.45 0.58 -9.76
C ARG A 77 -9.59 -0.40 -10.01
N GLU A 78 -9.30 -1.61 -10.48
CA GLU A 78 -10.31 -2.66 -10.72
C GLU A 78 -11.03 -3.03 -9.41
N ARG A 79 -10.27 -3.25 -8.34
CA ARG A 79 -10.81 -3.58 -7.01
C ARG A 79 -11.68 -2.44 -6.46
N ARG A 80 -11.20 -1.18 -6.56
CA ARG A 80 -11.94 0.01 -6.12
C ARG A 80 -13.22 0.25 -6.93
N ALA A 81 -13.21 -0.06 -8.23
CA ALA A 81 -14.42 0.03 -9.05
C ALA A 81 -15.45 -1.02 -8.61
N GLY A 82 -15.01 -2.26 -8.33
CA GLY A 82 -15.88 -3.32 -7.81
C GLY A 82 -16.52 -3.01 -6.45
N GLU A 83 -15.85 -2.26 -5.58
CA GLU A 83 -16.44 -1.79 -4.31
C GLU A 83 -17.56 -0.76 -4.49
N ALA A 84 -17.53 0.04 -5.56
CA ALA A 84 -18.53 1.08 -5.80
C ALA A 84 -19.87 0.54 -6.32
N GLU A 85 -19.89 -0.71 -6.77
CA GLU A 85 -21.07 -1.39 -7.33
C GLU A 85 -21.76 -2.33 -6.31
N GLY A 86 -21.19 -2.48 -5.11
CA GLY A 86 -21.64 -3.42 -4.06
C GLY A 86 -22.50 -2.81 -2.96
#